data_AF-I1BN14-F1
#
_entry.id   AF-I1BN14-F1
#
_cell.length_a   1.000
_cell.length_b   1.000
_cell.length_c   1.000
_cell.angle_alpha   90.00
_cell.angle_beta   90.00
_cell.angle_gamma   90.00
#
_symmetry.space_group_name_H-M   'P 1'
#
loop_
_entity.id
_entity.type
_entity.pdbx_description
1 polymer ?
#
loop_
_entity_poly.entity_id
_entity_poly.type
_entity_poly.pdbx_seq_one_letter_code
_entity_poly.pdbx_strand_id
1 'polypeptide(L)'
;MSKPLLSHNSIGISSEAASTAAAAATSIAEEARRSFLQKFREERLSNLRPLSDFFDKNRINFTTSFHTISQRWNYNLQYFSANYLLILITLGVYALATNAWLFLTVLFIIGGFYGISRMEGPVNFGGSSFTPSSLYAIYAFVSLILLFISGATGALFWVIGAAALVILGHAAIIEPGIEEEFAADGQV
;
A
#
# COMPACT_ATOMS: atom_id res chain seq x y z
N MET A 1 -26.72 -54.13 29.91
CA MET A 1 -25.46 -54.28 29.14
C MET A 1 -25.24 -52.98 28.38
N SER A 2 -24.41 -52.10 28.95
CA SER A 2 -24.25 -50.70 28.54
C SER A 2 -23.33 -50.58 27.32
N LYS A 3 -23.70 -49.76 26.33
CA LYS A 3 -22.79 -49.22 25.31
C LYS A 3 -22.83 -47.68 25.38
N PRO A 4 -21.67 -46.99 25.40
CA PRO A 4 -21.58 -45.57 25.71
C PRO A 4 -21.74 -44.67 24.47
N LEU A 5 -22.10 -43.41 24.75
CA LEU A 5 -22.35 -42.31 23.83
C LEU A 5 -21.05 -41.77 23.21
N LEU A 6 -21.02 -41.62 21.88
CA LEU A 6 -20.02 -40.83 21.15
C LEU A 6 -20.76 -39.81 20.25
N SER A 7 -21.13 -38.66 20.81
CA SER A 7 -21.78 -37.60 20.01
C SER A 7 -21.57 -36.20 20.59
N HIS A 8 -20.39 -35.89 21.14
CA HIS A 8 -20.11 -34.53 21.63
C HIS A 8 -18.61 -34.20 21.54
N ASN A 9 -18.06 -34.04 20.32
CA ASN A 9 -16.76 -33.38 20.17
C ASN A 9 -16.44 -32.81 18.77
N SER A 10 -17.22 -33.12 17.73
CA SER A 10 -16.87 -32.68 16.35
C SER A 10 -17.13 -31.20 16.05
N ILE A 11 -18.01 -30.54 16.82
CA ILE A 11 -18.37 -29.12 16.60
C ILE A 11 -17.40 -28.16 17.31
N GLY A 12 -16.76 -28.59 18.42
CA GLY A 12 -15.75 -27.79 19.13
C GLY A 12 -14.40 -27.74 18.39
N ILE A 13 -13.99 -28.88 17.83
CA ILE A 13 -12.69 -29.02 17.13
C ILE A 13 -12.64 -28.17 15.85
N SER A 14 -13.75 -28.04 15.11
CA SER A 14 -13.80 -27.23 13.88
C SER A 14 -13.76 -25.72 14.16
N SER A 15 -14.33 -25.27 15.27
CA SER A 15 -14.32 -23.86 15.70
C SER A 15 -12.95 -23.43 16.26
N GLU A 16 -12.28 -24.29 17.03
CA GLU A 16 -10.92 -24.02 17.51
C GLU A 16 -9.89 -24.08 16.37
N ALA A 17 -10.03 -25.04 15.44
CA ALA A 17 -9.19 -25.10 14.26
C ALA A 17 -9.37 -23.86 13.35
N ALA A 18 -10.60 -23.36 13.18
CA ALA A 18 -10.87 -22.13 12.43
C ALA A 18 -10.32 -20.88 13.12
N SER A 19 -10.45 -20.79 14.45
CA SER A 19 -9.88 -19.70 15.27
C SER A 19 -8.35 -19.70 15.24
N THR A 20 -7.74 -20.89 15.36
CA THR A 20 -6.28 -21.07 15.32
C THR A 20 -5.72 -20.79 13.93
N ALA A 21 -6.44 -21.18 12.87
CA ALA A 21 -6.08 -20.83 11.49
C ALA A 21 -6.20 -19.31 11.22
N ALA A 22 -7.22 -18.65 11.79
CA ALA A 22 -7.37 -17.20 11.70
C ALA A 22 -6.25 -16.47 12.46
N ALA A 23 -5.91 -16.91 13.68
CA ALA A 23 -4.80 -16.36 14.46
C ALA A 23 -3.42 -16.61 13.81
N ALA A 24 -3.24 -17.78 13.18
CA ALA A 24 -2.05 -18.09 12.37
C ALA A 24 -1.97 -17.19 11.13
N ALA A 25 -3.07 -16.97 10.42
CA ALA A 25 -3.10 -16.05 9.28
C ALA A 25 -2.78 -14.60 9.69
N THR A 26 -3.30 -14.14 10.83
CA THR A 26 -2.99 -12.81 11.37
C THR A 26 -1.52 -12.69 11.75
N SER A 27 -0.96 -13.66 12.48
CA SER A 27 0.47 -13.64 12.87
C SER A 27 1.42 -13.72 11.68
N ILE A 28 1.11 -14.53 10.66
CA ILE A 28 1.89 -14.58 9.41
C ILE A 28 1.81 -13.24 8.65
N ALA A 29 0.64 -12.61 8.59
CA ALA A 29 0.49 -11.29 7.98
C ALA A 29 1.22 -10.19 8.79
N GLU A 30 1.21 -10.29 10.12
CA GLU A 30 1.92 -9.39 11.03
C GLU A 30 3.44 -9.50 10.85
N GLU A 31 3.95 -10.73 10.75
CA GLU A 31 5.37 -11.05 10.54
C GLU A 31 5.82 -10.64 9.13
N ALA A 32 5.01 -10.91 8.10
CA ALA A 32 5.24 -10.45 6.73
C ALA A 32 5.25 -8.92 6.66
N ARG A 33 4.33 -8.24 7.34
CA ARG A 33 4.30 -6.78 7.43
C ARG A 33 5.52 -6.24 8.17
N ARG A 34 5.93 -6.83 9.30
CA ARG A 34 7.09 -6.38 10.09
C ARG A 34 8.40 -6.57 9.32
N SER A 35 8.59 -7.74 8.72
CA SER A 35 9.76 -8.02 7.89
C SER A 35 9.79 -7.15 6.64
N PHE A 36 8.65 -6.91 5.99
CA PHE A 36 8.54 -5.96 4.88
C PHE A 36 8.88 -4.53 5.32
N LEU A 37 8.36 -4.07 6.47
CA LEU A 37 8.65 -2.74 6.99
C LEU A 37 10.12 -2.57 7.40
N GLN A 38 10.74 -3.58 8.02
CA GLN A 38 12.16 -3.55 8.36
C GLN A 38 13.02 -3.48 7.10
N LYS A 39 12.78 -4.37 6.13
CA LYS A 39 13.48 -4.34 4.83
C LYS A 39 13.26 -3.04 4.09
N PHE A 40 12.02 -2.55 4.04
CA PHE A 40 11.70 -1.28 3.39
C PHE A 40 12.38 -0.10 4.07
N ARG A 41 12.43 -0.08 5.41
CA ARG A 41 13.13 0.96 6.17
C ARG A 41 14.63 0.91 5.90
N GLU A 42 15.21 -0.27 5.96
CA GLU A 42 16.65 -0.50 5.79
C GLU A 42 17.11 -0.28 4.35
N GLU A 43 16.32 -0.64 3.34
CA GLU A 43 16.68 -0.50 1.93
C GLU A 43 16.28 0.86 1.33
N ARG A 44 15.17 1.47 1.76
CA ARG A 44 14.66 2.71 1.14
C ARG A 44 15.06 3.96 1.89
N LEU A 45 15.14 3.93 3.23
CA LEU A 45 15.55 5.13 3.98
C LEU A 45 17.07 5.31 4.02
N SER A 46 17.86 4.22 3.97
CA SER A 46 19.32 4.30 3.85
C SER A 46 19.79 4.80 2.48
N ASN A 47 18.99 4.55 1.44
CA ASN A 47 19.26 4.96 0.06
C ASN A 47 18.61 6.29 -0.32
N LEU A 48 18.18 7.11 0.65
CA LEU A 48 17.73 8.47 0.36
C LEU A 48 18.91 9.28 -0.18
N ARG A 49 18.87 9.56 -1.48
CA ARG A 49 19.88 10.38 -2.14
C ARG A 49 19.65 11.86 -1.79
N PRO A 50 20.73 12.64 -1.60
CA PRO A 50 20.61 14.04 -1.27
C PRO A 50 19.80 14.77 -2.35
N LEU A 51 18.87 15.63 -1.92
CA LEU A 51 17.99 16.37 -2.86
C LEU A 51 18.78 17.27 -3.82
N SER A 52 20.00 17.67 -3.45
CA SER A 52 20.91 18.41 -4.32
C SER A 52 21.33 17.62 -5.56
N ASP A 53 21.49 16.30 -5.44
CA ASP A 53 21.81 15.40 -6.57
C ASP A 53 20.56 15.12 -7.41
N PHE A 54 19.39 15.00 -6.75
CA PHE A 54 18.11 14.84 -7.44
C PHE A 54 17.74 16.07 -8.29
N PHE A 55 18.03 17.28 -7.82
CA PHE A 55 17.75 18.51 -8.57
C PHE A 55 18.99 19.13 -9.23
N ASP A 56 20.01 18.33 -9.55
CA ASP A 56 21.20 18.84 -10.23
C ASP A 56 20.87 19.28 -11.66
N LYS A 57 20.81 20.60 -11.84
CA LYS A 57 20.47 21.22 -13.12
C LYS A 57 21.56 21.04 -14.18
N ASN A 58 22.78 20.71 -13.76
CA ASN A 58 23.90 20.53 -14.70
C ASN A 58 23.81 19.19 -15.45
N ARG A 59 23.05 18.22 -14.92
CA ARG A 59 22.83 16.89 -15.50
C ARG A 59 21.58 16.82 -16.38
N ILE A 60 20.89 17.94 -16.58
CA ILE A 60 19.69 18.03 -17.41
C ILE A 60 20.12 18.08 -18.87
N ASN A 61 19.79 17.04 -19.63
CA ASN A 61 20.02 17.00 -21.06
C ASN A 61 18.80 16.44 -21.79
N PHE A 62 18.29 17.19 -22.78
CA PHE A 62 17.16 16.76 -23.60
C PHE A 62 17.67 15.95 -24.80
N THR A 63 17.31 14.68 -24.84
CA THR A 63 17.62 13.77 -25.97
C THR A 63 16.36 13.42 -26.76
N THR A 64 16.52 13.27 -28.08
CA THR A 64 15.45 12.84 -28.99
C THR A 64 15.43 11.31 -29.17
N SER A 65 16.48 10.61 -28.71
CA SER A 65 16.63 9.17 -28.89
C SER A 65 15.87 8.37 -27.83
N PHE A 66 14.89 7.57 -28.26
CA PHE A 66 14.15 6.68 -27.36
C PHE A 66 15.05 5.64 -26.68
N HIS A 67 16.11 5.18 -27.37
CA HIS A 67 17.06 4.23 -26.79
C HIS A 67 17.76 4.80 -25.56
N THR A 68 18.22 6.05 -25.65
CA THR A 68 18.86 6.77 -24.54
C THR A 68 17.87 7.03 -23.40
N ILE A 69 16.61 7.38 -23.70
CA ILE A 69 15.57 7.57 -22.68
C ILE A 69 15.31 6.28 -21.90
N SER A 70 15.21 5.14 -22.60
CA SER A 70 15.02 3.84 -21.96
C SER A 70 16.18 3.48 -21.02
N GLN A 71 17.42 3.71 -21.44
CA GLN A 71 18.61 3.51 -20.58
C GLN A 71 18.55 4.40 -19.33
N ARG A 72 18.23 5.69 -19.51
CA ARG A 72 18.08 6.65 -18.41
C ARG A 72 16.97 6.23 -17.44
N TRP A 73 15.84 5.70 -17.92
CA TRP A 73 14.80 5.15 -17.05
C TRP A 73 15.31 3.97 -16.23
N ASN A 74 15.94 2.98 -16.85
CA ASN A 74 16.44 1.80 -16.16
C ASN A 74 17.41 2.17 -15.03
N TYR A 75 18.30 3.14 -15.28
CA TYR A 75 19.24 3.64 -14.29
C TYR A 75 18.57 4.52 -13.22
N ASN A 76 17.93 5.62 -13.64
CA ASN A 76 17.45 6.65 -12.72
C ASN A 76 16.30 6.16 -11.82
N LEU A 77 15.42 5.27 -12.32
CA LEU A 77 14.32 4.71 -11.51
C LEU A 77 14.83 3.88 -10.33
N GLN A 78 15.97 3.20 -10.50
CA GLN A 78 16.61 2.45 -9.43
C GLN A 78 17.42 3.39 -8.53
N TYR A 79 18.22 4.26 -9.13
CA TYR A 79 19.12 5.17 -8.43
C TYR A 79 18.38 6.16 -7.51
N PHE A 80 17.25 6.73 -7.95
CA PHE A 80 16.42 7.68 -7.18
C PHE A 80 15.13 7.05 -6.62
N SER A 81 15.09 5.72 -6.43
CA SER A 81 13.87 4.99 -6.05
C SER A 81 13.23 5.47 -4.74
N ALA A 82 14.02 5.95 -3.77
CA ALA A 82 13.52 6.49 -2.51
C ALA A 82 12.93 7.91 -2.68
N ASN A 83 13.56 8.76 -3.48
CA ASN A 83 13.08 10.11 -3.79
C ASN A 83 11.75 10.05 -4.58
N TYR A 84 11.63 9.15 -5.55
CA TYR A 84 10.38 8.96 -6.30
C TYR A 84 9.23 8.42 -5.45
N LEU A 85 9.53 7.53 -4.50
CA LEU A 85 8.55 7.07 -3.52
C LEU A 85 8.04 8.25 -2.66
N LEU A 86 8.91 9.16 -2.24
CA LEU A 86 8.52 10.35 -1.47
C LEU A 86 7.60 11.26 -2.30
N ILE A 87 7.88 11.44 -3.60
CA ILE A 87 7.01 12.16 -4.53
C ILE A 87 5.63 11.48 -4.60
N LEU A 88 5.58 10.16 -4.76
CA LEU A 88 4.33 9.40 -4.83
C LEU A 88 3.51 9.56 -3.55
N ILE A 89 4.13 9.45 -2.37
CA ILE A 89 3.48 9.63 -1.07
C ILE A 89 2.95 11.07 -0.95
N THR A 90 3.76 12.06 -1.31
CA THR A 90 3.38 13.48 -1.26
C THR A 90 2.18 13.76 -2.17
N LEU A 91 2.19 13.24 -3.41
CA LEU A 91 1.06 13.33 -4.33
C LEU A 91 -0.19 12.62 -3.79
N GLY A 92 -0.03 11.46 -3.13
CA GLY A 92 -1.14 10.76 -2.49
C GLY A 92 -1.77 11.56 -1.36
N VAL A 93 -0.96 12.15 -0.48
CA VAL A 93 -1.43 13.04 0.60
C VAL A 93 -2.09 14.28 0.01
N TYR A 94 -1.50 14.89 -1.03
CA TYR A 94 -2.09 16.03 -1.73
C TYR A 94 -3.45 15.69 -2.35
N ALA A 95 -3.57 14.56 -3.06
CA ALA A 95 -4.83 14.12 -3.66
C ALA A 95 -5.91 13.90 -2.59
N LEU A 96 -5.53 13.36 -1.43
CA LEU A 96 -6.42 13.16 -0.31
C LEU A 96 -6.85 14.50 0.32
N ALA A 97 -5.93 15.44 0.52
CA ALA A 97 -6.20 16.75 1.10
C ALA A 97 -7.04 17.65 0.18
N THR A 98 -6.86 17.54 -1.13
CA THR A 98 -7.57 18.36 -2.12
C THR A 98 -9.00 17.85 -2.39
N ASN A 99 -9.28 16.58 -2.06
CA ASN A 99 -10.60 15.99 -2.23
C ASN A 99 -11.25 15.71 -0.86
N ALA A 100 -12.03 16.68 -0.38
CA ALA A 100 -12.71 16.58 0.91
C ALA A 100 -13.63 15.35 1.03
N TRP A 101 -14.28 14.94 -0.07
CA TRP A 101 -15.20 13.79 -0.07
C TRP A 101 -14.47 12.46 0.08
N LEU A 102 -13.32 12.32 -0.59
CA LEU A 102 -12.44 11.16 -0.48
C LEU A 102 -11.83 11.10 0.93
N PHE A 103 -11.35 12.22 1.45
CA PHE A 103 -10.83 12.30 2.82
C PHE A 103 -11.87 11.86 3.86
N LEU A 104 -13.10 12.38 3.79
CA LEU A 104 -14.17 11.96 4.68
C LEU A 104 -14.52 10.49 4.53
N THR A 105 -14.48 9.95 3.31
CA THR A 105 -14.72 8.53 3.05
C THR A 105 -13.62 7.66 3.68
N VAL A 106 -12.35 8.07 3.57
CA VAL A 106 -11.23 7.37 4.24
C VAL A 106 -11.36 7.44 5.76
N LEU A 107 -11.72 8.60 6.32
CA LEU A 107 -11.99 8.73 7.75
C LEU A 107 -13.16 7.86 8.21
N PHE A 108 -14.23 7.80 7.42
CA PHE A 108 -15.35 6.89 7.68
C PHE A 108 -14.86 5.45 7.70
N ILE A 109 -14.07 5.02 6.70
CA ILE A 109 -13.54 3.66 6.59
C ILE A 109 -12.66 3.28 7.80
N ILE A 110 -11.78 4.16 8.23
CA ILE A 110 -10.90 3.92 9.38
C ILE A 110 -11.72 3.95 10.68
N GLY A 111 -12.57 4.97 10.84
CA GLY A 111 -13.37 5.19 12.04
C GLY A 111 -14.42 4.11 12.27
N GLY A 112 -15.11 3.68 11.21
CA GLY A 112 -16.08 2.59 11.29
C GLY A 112 -15.41 1.24 11.53
N PHE A 113 -14.26 0.96 10.91
CA PHE A 113 -13.51 -0.27 11.21
C PHE A 113 -13.02 -0.29 12.67
N TYR A 114 -12.49 0.83 13.16
CA TYR A 114 -12.10 1.00 14.56
C TYR A 114 -13.30 0.85 15.51
N GLY A 115 -14.44 1.46 15.17
CA GLY A 115 -15.67 1.36 15.95
C GLY A 115 -16.17 -0.08 16.08
N ILE A 116 -16.26 -0.79 14.96
CA ILE A 116 -16.73 -2.19 14.92
C ILE A 116 -15.75 -3.11 15.63
N SER A 117 -14.44 -2.91 15.46
CA SER A 117 -13.42 -3.73 16.13
C SER A 117 -13.41 -3.59 17.65
N ARG A 118 -13.98 -2.50 18.19
CA ARG A 118 -14.13 -2.32 19.63
C ARG A 118 -15.41 -2.92 20.20
N MET A 119 -16.34 -3.40 19.36
CA MET A 119 -17.61 -3.97 19.82
C MET A 119 -17.40 -5.41 20.32
N GLU A 120 -17.67 -5.63 21.61
CA GLU A 120 -17.57 -6.94 22.25
C GLU A 120 -18.96 -7.60 22.33
N GLY A 121 -19.42 -8.17 21.22
CA GLY A 121 -20.64 -9.00 21.18
C GLY A 121 -21.61 -8.71 20.03
N PRO A 122 -22.66 -9.53 19.87
CA PRO A 122 -23.68 -9.34 18.85
C PRO A 122 -24.48 -8.06 19.13
N VAL A 123 -24.69 -7.26 18.09
CA VAL A 123 -25.41 -5.99 18.18
C VAL A 123 -26.90 -6.27 17.98
N ASN A 124 -27.71 -6.02 19.00
CA ASN A 124 -29.16 -6.23 18.89
C ASN A 124 -29.81 -4.95 18.33
N PHE A 125 -30.35 -5.03 17.11
CA PHE A 125 -31.13 -3.95 16.50
C PHE A 125 -32.54 -4.46 16.21
N GLY A 126 -33.57 -3.79 16.74
CA GLY A 126 -34.97 -4.12 16.44
C GLY A 126 -35.41 -5.54 16.81
N GLY A 127 -34.83 -6.13 17.87
CA GLY A 127 -35.17 -7.50 18.30
C GLY A 127 -34.44 -8.62 17.53
N SER A 128 -33.59 -8.29 16.56
CA SER A 128 -32.71 -9.24 15.87
C SER A 128 -31.24 -9.04 16.28
N SER A 129 -30.52 -10.13 16.57
CA SER A 129 -29.11 -10.11 16.92
C SER A 129 -28.23 -10.18 15.66
N PHE A 130 -27.44 -9.13 15.40
CA PHE A 130 -26.47 -9.12 14.32
C PHE A 130 -25.10 -9.58 14.82
N THR A 131 -24.58 -10.64 14.22
CA THR A 131 -23.21 -11.13 14.46
C THR A 131 -22.18 -10.12 13.94
N PRO A 132 -21.03 -9.93 14.61
CA PRO A 132 -19.99 -9.00 14.15
C PRO A 132 -19.56 -9.22 12.68
N SER A 133 -19.54 -10.46 12.20
CA SER A 133 -19.18 -10.79 10.80
C SER A 133 -20.13 -10.20 9.76
N SER A 134 -21.44 -10.17 10.02
CA SER A 134 -22.40 -9.57 9.08
C SER A 134 -22.30 -8.04 9.10
N LEU A 135 -21.96 -7.46 10.25
CA LEU A 135 -21.75 -6.03 10.40
C LEU A 135 -20.52 -5.56 9.59
N TYR A 136 -19.41 -6.31 9.64
CA TYR A 136 -18.26 -6.05 8.76
C TYR A 136 -18.59 -6.22 7.28
N ALA A 137 -19.40 -7.21 6.91
CA ALA A 137 -19.79 -7.42 5.52
C ALA A 137 -20.64 -6.25 4.97
N ILE A 138 -21.65 -5.81 5.74
CA ILE A 138 -22.48 -4.64 5.39
C ILE A 138 -21.61 -3.38 5.33
N TYR A 139 -20.73 -3.20 6.31
CA TYR A 139 -19.82 -2.07 6.38
C TYR A 139 -18.87 -2.02 5.18
N ALA A 140 -18.28 -3.15 4.80
CA ALA A 140 -17.40 -3.25 3.63
C ALA A 140 -18.16 -2.92 2.33
N PHE A 141 -19.40 -3.40 2.20
CA PHE A 141 -20.24 -3.10 1.04
C PHE A 141 -20.58 -1.60 0.95
N VAL A 142 -21.00 -0.99 2.05
CA VAL A 142 -21.27 0.46 2.11
C VAL A 142 -20.01 1.26 1.83
N SER A 143 -18.88 0.87 2.41
CA SER A 143 -17.58 1.51 2.19
C SER A 143 -17.16 1.48 0.72
N LEU A 144 -17.39 0.37 0.03
CA LEU A 144 -17.08 0.23 -1.39
C LEU A 144 -17.93 1.17 -2.27
N ILE A 145 -19.24 1.24 -2.00
CA ILE A 145 -20.14 2.19 -2.67
C ILE A 145 -19.70 3.64 -2.40
N LEU A 146 -19.35 3.94 -1.16
CA LEU A 146 -18.91 5.28 -0.76
C LEU A 146 -17.60 5.66 -1.45
N LEU A 147 -16.65 4.73 -1.55
CA LEU A 147 -15.40 4.93 -2.31
C LEU A 147 -15.68 5.22 -3.79
N PHE A 148 -16.60 4.48 -4.40
CA PHE A 148 -16.99 4.72 -5.79
C PHE A 148 -17.57 6.13 -5.99
N ILE A 149 -18.49 6.55 -5.12
CA ILE A 149 -19.13 7.87 -5.18
C ILE A 149 -18.15 9.00 -4.83
N SER A 150 -17.19 8.75 -3.94
CA SER A 150 -16.18 9.74 -3.53
C SER A 150 -15.20 10.13 -4.64
N GLY A 151 -15.23 9.44 -5.78
CA GLY A 151 -14.29 9.66 -6.87
C GLY A 151 -12.91 9.06 -6.60
N ALA A 152 -12.83 8.02 -5.75
CA ALA A 152 -11.56 7.38 -5.40
C ALA A 152 -10.79 6.87 -6.62
N THR A 153 -11.50 6.34 -7.63
CA THR A 153 -10.91 5.91 -8.89
C THR A 153 -10.25 7.08 -9.64
N GLY A 154 -10.94 8.22 -9.76
CA GLY A 154 -10.41 9.43 -10.38
C GLY A 154 -9.17 9.95 -9.66
N ALA A 155 -9.18 9.96 -8.33
CA ALA A 155 -8.02 10.36 -7.54
C ALA A 155 -6.83 9.40 -7.73
N LEU A 156 -7.06 8.08 -7.78
CA LEU A 156 -6.01 7.10 -8.08
C LEU A 156 -5.40 7.33 -9.47
N PHE A 157 -6.23 7.49 -10.51
CA PHE A 157 -5.73 7.79 -11.84
C PHE A 157 -4.98 9.12 -11.91
N TRP A 158 -5.44 10.14 -11.17
CA TRP A 158 -4.73 11.42 -11.07
C TRP A 158 -3.36 11.26 -10.43
N VAL A 159 -3.26 10.55 -9.29
CA VAL A 159 -1.98 10.31 -8.60
C VAL A 159 -1.03 9.52 -9.51
N ILE A 160 -1.52 8.44 -10.13
CA ILE A 160 -0.70 7.60 -11.03
C ILE A 160 -0.25 8.41 -12.25
N GLY A 161 -1.14 9.16 -12.88
CA GLY A 161 -0.82 9.98 -14.06
C GLY A 161 0.16 11.09 -13.74
N ALA A 162 -0.07 11.86 -12.67
CA ALA A 162 0.82 12.92 -12.24
C ALA A 162 2.18 12.36 -11.80
N ALA A 163 2.21 11.26 -11.06
CA ALA A 163 3.45 10.60 -10.67
C ALA A 163 4.21 10.07 -11.89
N ALA A 164 3.54 9.44 -12.85
CA ALA A 164 4.17 8.97 -14.08
C ALA A 164 4.81 10.13 -14.85
N LEU A 165 4.11 11.26 -15.01
CA LEU A 165 4.65 12.43 -15.70
C LEU A 165 5.87 13.03 -14.98
N VAL A 166 5.79 13.19 -13.66
CA VAL A 166 6.88 13.79 -12.86
C VAL A 166 8.08 12.86 -12.77
N ILE A 167 7.85 11.58 -12.43
CA ILE A 167 8.92 10.59 -12.22
C ILE A 167 9.58 10.21 -13.54
N LEU A 168 8.80 9.83 -14.56
CA LEU A 168 9.36 9.42 -15.85
C LEU A 168 9.96 10.61 -16.60
N GLY A 169 9.36 11.79 -16.47
CA GLY A 169 9.91 13.03 -17.02
C GLY A 169 11.27 13.34 -16.39
N HIS A 170 11.37 13.33 -15.06
CA HIS A 170 12.64 13.53 -14.37
C HIS A 170 13.68 12.47 -14.76
N ALA A 171 13.29 11.20 -14.74
CA ALA A 171 14.16 10.07 -15.08
C ALA A 171 14.63 10.09 -16.55
N ALA A 172 13.88 10.68 -17.48
CA ALA A 172 14.28 10.79 -18.88
C ALA A 172 15.30 11.91 -19.13
N ILE A 173 15.29 12.95 -18.31
CA ILE A 173 16.05 14.19 -18.55
C ILE A 173 17.41 14.18 -17.84
N ILE A 174 17.51 13.50 -16.69
CA ILE A 174 18.76 13.42 -15.94
C ILE A 174 19.73 12.39 -16.54
N GLU A 175 20.95 12.83 -16.82
CA GLU A 175 22.04 11.94 -17.24
C GLU A 175 22.58 11.11 -16.07
N PRO A 176 22.87 9.81 -16.28
CA PRO A 176 23.59 8.98 -15.30
C PRO A 176 24.92 9.62 -14.91
N GLY A 177 25.36 9.40 -13.67
CA GLY A 177 26.66 9.92 -13.22
C GLY A 177 27.80 9.14 -13.85
N ILE A 178 28.83 9.84 -14.33
CA ILE A 178 30.04 9.27 -14.94
C ILE A 178 30.77 8.26 -14.04
N GLU A 179 30.73 8.40 -12.72
CA GLU A 179 31.42 7.50 -11.77
C GLU A 179 30.90 6.05 -11.82
N GLU A 180 29.63 5.87 -12.19
CA GLU A 180 28.99 4.55 -12.27
C GLU A 180 29.14 3.92 -13.67
N GLU A 181 29.36 4.73 -14.71
CA GLU A 181 29.76 4.26 -16.06
C GLU A 181 31.15 3.62 -16.00
N PHE A 182 32.08 4.22 -15.24
CA PHE A 182 33.39 3.61 -14.96
C PHE A 182 33.32 2.37 -14.06
N ALA A 183 32.34 2.28 -13.15
CA ALA A 183 32.13 1.09 -12.33
C ALA A 183 31.56 -0.09 -13.14
N ALA A 184 30.71 0.19 -14.14
CA ALA A 184 30.19 -0.80 -15.09
C ALA A 184 31.27 -1.29 -16.08
N ASP A 185 32.11 -0.39 -16.59
CA ASP A 185 33.20 -0.71 -17.52
C ASP A 185 34.43 -1.32 -16.82
N GLY A 186 34.58 -1.16 -15.51
CA GLY A 186 35.66 -1.78 -14.73
C GLY A 186 35.45 -3.26 -14.37
N GLN A 187 34.32 -3.85 -14.78
CA GLN A 187 33.94 -5.25 -14.51
C GLN A 187 33.99 -6.14 -15.77
N VAL A 188 34.50 -5.65 -16.90
CA VAL A 188 34.76 -6.46 -18.12
C VAL A 188 36.21 -6.91 -18.25
#